data_AF-A0AAW7CZ40-F1
#
_entry.id   AF-A0AAW7CZ40-F1
#
_cell.length_a   1.000
_cell.length_b   1.000
_cell.length_c   1.000
_cell.angle_alpha   90.00
_cell.angle_beta   90.00
_cell.angle_gamma   90.00
#
_symmetry.space_group_name_H-M   'P 1'
#
loop_
_entity.id
_entity.type
_entity.pdbx_description
1 polymer ?
#
loop_
_entity_poly.entity_id
_entity_poly.type
_entity_poly.pdbx_seq_one_letter_code
_entity_poly.pdbx_strand_id
1 'polypeptide(L)'
;MIDNHKHIFEVFKKSEFSINSDDIVFCYSKDIEKELSDLNINFLKIREESLTVEKNDLDFYVFEKTIDYLKMNEVVKTGNVLIINKEGIPLSLIDGKTFTNFIEDENNFLFSNSISFNEFIEFIKSQEIDSDEAFHFVDYVNKTNRKIVFTSLSEKGRIIINYYNEIYHFDSKIDYSIPVEEFKSCFSKENLHLPKFLKNSIIEFSSKSKKDIRINELFENLDKIIKDAKINFEIYLNNLSINSIKKEYDEYKSKYFKEISEILSNITQKIIGLPIVIATTLFALEKVQISVQFLSMIIITVLITNVYLVLLLKINFNDLAYIKTVSERDYKKLISNNFFLVFPEEKKYFREIKTRLEERVNQLKNICETYYWIIGLTNTGLNVLIFSKLNLSTELIFIISLISIGVLAFIRNSILEKTEKKHLK
;
A
#
# COMPACT_ATOMS: atom_id res chain seq x y z
N MET A 1 -47.36 20.42 -1.92
CA MET A 1 -47.33 18.98 -1.61
C MET A 1 -47.54 18.70 -0.12
N ILE A 2 -46.81 19.36 0.79
CA ILE A 2 -47.01 19.21 2.23
C ILE A 2 -48.46 19.50 2.68
N ASP A 3 -49.09 20.54 2.11
CA ASP A 3 -50.49 20.84 2.37
C ASP A 3 -51.40 19.68 1.94
N ASN A 4 -51.14 19.04 0.79
CA ASN A 4 -51.88 17.87 0.34
C ASN A 4 -51.78 16.71 1.35
N HIS A 5 -50.57 16.38 1.81
CA HIS A 5 -50.37 15.34 2.83
C HIS A 5 -51.13 15.68 4.13
N LYS A 6 -51.11 16.95 4.55
CA LYS A 6 -51.81 17.41 5.75
C LYS A 6 -53.33 17.31 5.61
N HIS A 7 -53.89 17.72 4.46
CA HIS A 7 -55.33 17.64 4.22
C HIS A 7 -55.77 16.18 4.17
N ILE A 8 -54.99 15.32 3.50
CA ILE A 8 -55.27 13.89 3.45
C ILE A 8 -55.20 13.26 4.83
N PHE A 9 -54.17 13.57 5.62
CA PHE A 9 -54.11 13.08 6.99
C PHE A 9 -55.35 13.47 7.83
N GLU A 10 -55.89 14.67 7.68
CA GLU A 10 -57.12 15.07 8.37
C GLU A 10 -58.33 14.24 7.92
N VAL A 11 -58.44 13.89 6.64
CA VAL A 11 -59.47 12.95 6.14
C VAL A 11 -59.34 11.60 6.85
N PHE A 12 -58.14 11.02 6.90
CA PHE A 12 -57.87 9.74 7.57
C PHE A 12 -58.14 9.79 9.08
N LYS A 13 -57.86 10.93 9.72
CA LYS A 13 -58.05 11.11 11.17
C LYS A 13 -59.53 11.11 11.56
N LYS A 14 -60.39 11.74 10.74
CA LYS A 14 -61.84 11.86 10.96
C LYS A 14 -62.63 10.63 10.51
N SER A 15 -62.02 9.74 9.74
CA SER A 15 -62.67 8.60 9.12
C SER A 15 -62.31 7.27 9.78
N GLU A 16 -63.21 6.30 9.65
CA GLU A 16 -62.86 4.89 9.74
C GLU A 16 -62.43 4.43 8.34
N PHE A 17 -61.28 3.79 8.25
CA PHE A 17 -60.71 3.38 6.97
C PHE A 17 -60.00 2.03 7.08
N SER A 18 -59.81 1.37 5.95
CA SER A 18 -58.94 0.20 5.79
C SER A 18 -58.08 0.37 4.53
N ILE A 19 -56.77 0.16 4.66
CA ILE A 19 -55.83 0.20 3.54
C ILE A 19 -55.60 -1.22 3.02
N ASN A 20 -56.04 -1.52 1.81
CA ASN A 20 -55.81 -2.82 1.15
C ASN A 20 -54.53 -2.75 0.29
N SER A 21 -54.27 -3.77 -0.55
CA SER A 21 -53.13 -3.76 -1.47
C SER A 21 -53.21 -2.60 -2.47
N ASP A 22 -54.36 -2.46 -3.12
CA ASP A 22 -54.54 -1.63 -4.31
C ASP A 22 -55.42 -0.41 -4.07
N ASP A 23 -56.25 -0.44 -3.03
CA ASP A 23 -57.19 0.63 -2.71
C ASP A 23 -57.19 1.00 -1.22
N ILE A 24 -57.89 2.10 -0.93
CA ILE A 24 -58.18 2.61 0.40
C ILE A 24 -59.69 2.76 0.52
N VAL A 25 -60.27 2.08 1.50
CA VAL A 25 -61.71 2.07 1.72
C VAL A 25 -62.02 2.89 2.95
N PHE A 26 -62.86 3.91 2.79
CA PHE A 26 -63.37 4.76 3.86
C PHE A 26 -64.84 4.42 4.15
N CYS A 27 -65.23 4.46 5.41
CA CYS A 27 -66.65 4.46 5.79
C CYS A 27 -67.31 5.74 5.24
N TYR A 28 -68.47 5.59 4.60
CA TYR A 28 -69.11 6.73 3.93
C TYR A 28 -69.53 7.83 4.91
N SER A 29 -69.14 9.06 4.59
CA SER A 29 -69.68 10.28 5.18
C SER A 29 -69.74 11.34 4.09
N LYS A 30 -70.80 12.16 4.09
CA LYS A 30 -70.93 13.31 3.18
C LYS A 30 -69.77 14.29 3.31
N ASP A 31 -69.21 14.41 4.51
CA ASP A 31 -68.06 15.29 4.76
C ASP A 31 -66.79 14.76 4.10
N ILE A 32 -66.54 13.45 4.17
CA ILE A 32 -65.39 12.79 3.53
C ILE A 32 -65.53 12.84 1.99
N GLU A 33 -66.72 12.57 1.45
CA GLU A 33 -67.01 12.66 0.01
C GLU A 33 -66.67 14.06 -0.52
N LYS A 34 -67.04 15.10 0.24
CA LYS A 34 -66.73 16.48 -0.10
C LYS A 34 -65.23 16.77 0.02
N GLU A 35 -64.58 16.39 1.11
CA GLU A 35 -63.13 16.61 1.32
C GLU A 35 -62.28 15.93 0.21
N LEU A 36 -62.62 14.70 -0.20
CA LEU A 36 -61.95 14.01 -1.32
C LEU A 36 -62.20 14.70 -2.67
N SER A 37 -63.43 15.17 -2.92
CA SER A 37 -63.78 15.91 -4.12
C SER A 37 -63.03 17.26 -4.19
N ASP A 38 -62.94 17.98 -3.07
CA ASP A 38 -62.23 19.25 -2.95
C ASP A 38 -60.71 19.09 -3.20
N LEU A 39 -60.17 17.91 -2.92
CA LEU A 39 -58.77 17.53 -3.20
C LEU A 39 -58.56 16.96 -4.62
N ASN A 40 -59.59 16.92 -5.46
CA ASN A 40 -59.58 16.32 -6.80
C ASN A 40 -59.13 14.85 -6.83
N ILE A 41 -59.46 14.07 -5.79
CA ILE A 41 -59.15 12.64 -5.75
C ILE A 41 -60.32 11.86 -6.36
N ASN A 42 -60.02 10.97 -7.30
CA ASN A 42 -61.03 10.07 -7.84
C ASN A 42 -61.42 9.03 -6.77
N PHE A 43 -62.71 8.79 -6.63
CA PHE A 43 -63.22 7.75 -5.74
C PHE A 43 -64.45 7.07 -6.32
N LEU A 44 -64.62 5.80 -5.98
CA LEU A 44 -65.79 5.00 -6.27
C LEU A 44 -66.70 4.98 -5.04
N LYS A 45 -67.93 5.43 -5.23
CA LYS A 45 -68.98 5.38 -4.21
C LYS A 45 -69.72 4.06 -4.30
N ILE A 46 -69.56 3.20 -3.29
CA ILE A 46 -70.29 1.93 -3.19
C ILE A 46 -71.48 2.15 -2.26
N ARG A 47 -72.62 2.47 -2.88
CA ARG A 47 -73.85 2.87 -2.16
C ARG A 47 -73.60 4.06 -1.23
N GLU A 48 -74.31 4.14 -0.10
CA GLU A 48 -74.02 5.08 0.99
C GLU A 48 -73.29 4.37 2.14
N GLU A 49 -72.51 3.35 1.83
CA GLU A 49 -71.81 2.51 2.83
C GLU A 49 -70.31 2.81 2.84
N SER A 50 -69.66 2.92 1.68
CA SER A 50 -68.21 3.15 1.59
C SER A 50 -67.78 3.98 0.37
N LEU A 51 -66.60 4.59 0.51
CA LEU A 51 -65.87 5.30 -0.55
C LEU A 51 -64.53 4.59 -0.77
N THR A 52 -64.25 4.19 -2.01
CA THR A 52 -62.99 3.51 -2.37
C THR A 52 -62.14 4.42 -3.23
N VAL A 53 -60.89 4.65 -2.82
CA VAL A 53 -59.88 5.40 -3.57
C VAL A 53 -58.81 4.43 -4.03
N GLU A 54 -58.53 4.35 -5.33
CA GLU A 54 -57.39 3.55 -5.81
C GLU A 54 -56.09 4.25 -5.39
N LYS A 55 -55.10 3.48 -4.91
CA LYS A 55 -53.83 4.09 -4.48
C LYS A 55 -53.10 4.80 -5.61
N ASN A 56 -53.31 4.37 -6.85
CA ASN A 56 -52.73 4.98 -8.04
C ASN A 56 -53.32 6.37 -8.35
N ASP A 57 -54.49 6.70 -7.79
CA ASP A 57 -55.07 8.05 -7.89
C ASP A 57 -54.38 9.05 -6.94
N LEU A 58 -53.52 8.58 -6.04
CA LEU A 58 -52.71 9.42 -5.17
C LEU A 58 -51.31 9.59 -5.76
N ASP A 59 -50.80 10.83 -5.76
CA ASP A 59 -49.42 11.15 -6.18
C ASP A 59 -48.34 10.67 -5.17
N PHE A 60 -48.74 9.92 -4.14
CA PHE A 60 -47.89 9.47 -3.04
C PHE A 60 -48.42 8.18 -2.42
N TYR A 61 -47.52 7.43 -1.77
CA TYR A 61 -47.86 6.18 -1.10
C TYR A 61 -48.35 6.44 0.33
N VAL A 62 -49.43 5.76 0.72
CA VAL A 62 -50.02 5.90 2.06
C VAL A 62 -49.88 4.60 2.84
N PHE A 63 -49.43 4.71 4.08
CA PHE A 63 -49.29 3.61 5.03
C PHE A 63 -50.01 3.95 6.34
N GLU A 64 -50.66 2.97 6.94
CA GLU A 64 -51.37 3.17 8.21
C GLU A 64 -50.35 3.32 9.35
N LYS A 65 -49.37 2.41 9.42
CA LYS A 65 -48.36 2.37 10.48
C LYS A 65 -46.96 2.34 9.90
N THR A 66 -45.98 2.74 10.71
CA THR A 66 -44.56 2.70 10.33
C THR A 66 -44.11 1.31 9.91
N ILE A 67 -44.59 0.26 10.59
CA ILE A 67 -44.22 -1.13 10.28
C ILE A 67 -44.69 -1.59 8.89
N ASP A 68 -45.74 -0.97 8.34
CA ASP A 68 -46.23 -1.29 7.00
C ASP A 68 -45.29 -0.76 5.92
N TYR A 69 -44.68 0.41 6.16
CA TYR A 69 -43.65 1.00 5.31
C TYR A 69 -42.32 0.25 5.41
N LEU A 70 -41.97 -0.27 6.60
CA LEU A 70 -40.72 -1.01 6.87
C LEU A 70 -40.69 -2.42 6.25
N LYS A 71 -41.15 -2.56 5.00
CA LYS A 71 -41.04 -3.77 4.20
C LYS A 71 -40.17 -3.46 2.97
N MET A 72 -39.21 -4.32 2.66
CA MET A 72 -38.24 -4.09 1.57
C MET A 72 -38.91 -3.71 0.23
N ASN A 73 -40.02 -4.37 -0.11
CA ASN A 73 -40.78 -4.12 -1.34
C ASN A 73 -41.53 -2.77 -1.35
N GLU A 74 -41.78 -2.18 -0.19
CA GLU A 74 -42.43 -0.87 -0.06
C GLU A 74 -41.40 0.26 -0.09
N VAL A 75 -40.26 0.09 0.59
CA VAL A 75 -39.17 1.08 0.64
C VAL A 75 -38.52 1.33 -0.72
N VAL A 76 -38.49 0.34 -1.61
CA VAL A 76 -37.94 0.47 -2.97
C VAL A 76 -38.77 1.40 -3.85
N LYS A 77 -40.04 1.65 -3.50
CA LYS A 77 -40.91 2.50 -4.30
C LYS A 77 -40.44 3.94 -4.22
N THR A 78 -39.95 4.47 -5.33
CA THR A 78 -39.55 5.87 -5.44
C THR A 78 -40.78 6.76 -5.45
N GLY A 79 -40.88 7.69 -4.52
CA GLY A 79 -41.97 8.65 -4.47
C GLY A 79 -42.15 9.26 -3.09
N ASN A 80 -43.17 10.10 -2.99
CA ASN A 80 -43.56 10.70 -1.74
C ASN A 80 -44.35 9.70 -0.90
N VAL A 81 -44.19 9.76 0.41
CA VAL A 81 -44.78 8.79 1.34
C VAL A 81 -45.47 9.53 2.48
N LEU A 82 -46.64 9.05 2.87
CA LEU A 82 -47.37 9.48 4.06
C LEU A 82 -47.64 8.27 4.97
N ILE A 83 -47.12 8.32 6.19
CA ILE A 83 -47.45 7.38 7.25
C ILE A 83 -48.45 8.08 8.17
N ILE A 84 -49.68 7.57 8.21
CA ILE A 84 -50.79 8.18 8.95
C ILE A 84 -50.53 8.12 10.46
N ASN A 85 -50.21 6.94 10.98
CA ASN A 85 -49.97 6.69 12.40
C ASN A 85 -51.06 7.33 13.29
N LYS A 86 -52.31 6.86 13.16
CA LYS A 86 -53.51 7.50 13.73
C LYS A 86 -53.43 7.78 15.24
N GLU A 87 -52.72 6.93 15.99
CA GLU A 87 -52.52 7.05 17.44
C GLU A 87 -51.25 7.82 17.83
N GLY A 88 -50.42 8.18 16.85
CA GLY A 88 -49.12 8.81 17.05
C GLY A 88 -48.93 10.06 16.18
N ILE A 89 -47.67 10.34 15.87
CA ILE A 89 -47.29 11.49 15.05
C ILE A 89 -47.20 11.01 13.59
N PRO A 90 -47.86 11.70 12.64
CA PRO A 90 -47.74 11.35 11.22
C PRO A 90 -46.34 11.69 10.71
N LEU A 91 -45.85 10.88 9.79
CA LEU A 91 -44.56 11.07 9.13
C LEU A 91 -44.78 11.21 7.63
N SER A 92 -44.02 12.10 6.99
CA SER A 92 -44.05 12.25 5.54
C SER A 92 -42.65 12.30 4.96
N LEU A 93 -42.49 11.68 3.79
CA LEU A 93 -41.33 11.85 2.91
C LEU A 93 -41.81 12.65 1.71
N ILE A 94 -41.25 13.84 1.51
CA ILE A 94 -41.58 14.70 0.36
C ILE A 94 -40.28 15.16 -0.29
N ASP A 95 -40.08 14.80 -1.56
CA ASP A 95 -38.91 15.14 -2.36
C ASP A 95 -37.57 14.79 -1.66
N GLY A 96 -37.56 13.64 -0.95
CA GLY A 96 -36.40 13.16 -0.20
C GLY A 96 -36.22 13.77 1.20
N LYS A 97 -37.10 14.69 1.63
CA LYS A 97 -37.06 15.31 2.96
C LYS A 97 -38.07 14.68 3.91
N THR A 98 -37.65 14.45 5.16
CA THR A 98 -38.52 13.93 6.22
C THR A 98 -39.28 15.07 6.90
N PHE A 99 -40.57 14.85 7.14
CA PHE A 99 -41.43 15.74 7.91
C PHE A 99 -42.08 14.98 9.05
N THR A 100 -41.92 15.49 10.28
CA THR A 100 -42.59 15.00 11.47
C THR A 100 -43.74 15.95 11.82
N ASN A 101 -44.97 15.45 11.85
CA ASN A 101 -46.16 16.30 12.01
C ASN A 101 -46.24 17.46 11.00
N PHE A 102 -45.85 17.18 9.75
CA PHE A 102 -45.81 18.15 8.65
C PHE A 102 -44.83 19.33 8.82
N ILE A 103 -43.87 19.20 9.75
CA ILE A 103 -42.75 20.14 9.92
C ILE A 103 -41.48 19.41 9.50
N GLU A 104 -40.65 20.06 8.70
CA GLU A 104 -39.38 19.48 8.23
C GLU A 104 -38.52 19.10 9.45
N ASP A 105 -38.09 17.84 9.49
CA ASP A 105 -37.35 17.26 10.60
C ASP A 105 -36.06 16.64 10.07
N GLU A 106 -35.03 17.48 9.99
CA GLU A 106 -33.69 17.09 9.52
C GLU A 106 -32.99 16.07 10.43
N ASN A 107 -33.51 15.85 11.64
CA ASN A 107 -32.94 14.90 12.61
C ASN A 107 -33.68 13.56 12.63
N ASN A 108 -34.65 13.36 11.73
CA ASN A 108 -35.40 12.12 11.61
C ASN A 108 -35.04 11.38 10.31
N PHE A 109 -34.24 10.34 10.48
CA PHE A 109 -33.67 9.52 9.43
C PHE A 109 -34.44 8.22 9.18
N LEU A 110 -35.69 8.08 9.64
CA LEU A 110 -36.46 6.84 9.44
C LEU A 110 -36.50 6.42 7.95
N PHE A 111 -36.86 7.35 7.06
CA PHE A 111 -36.97 7.08 5.64
C PHE A 111 -35.60 6.81 4.99
N SER A 112 -34.61 7.66 5.26
CA SER A 112 -33.25 7.52 4.71
C SER A 112 -32.56 6.23 5.18
N ASN A 113 -32.71 5.87 6.46
CA ASN A 113 -32.15 4.64 7.03
C ASN A 113 -32.79 3.39 6.41
N SER A 114 -34.11 3.41 6.20
CA SER A 114 -34.82 2.30 5.57
C SER A 114 -34.36 2.09 4.13
N ILE A 115 -34.24 3.19 3.37
CA ILE A 115 -33.71 3.18 1.99
C ILE A 115 -32.28 2.67 1.98
N SER A 116 -31.42 3.22 2.84
CA SER A 116 -30.00 2.85 2.95
C SER A 116 -29.81 1.39 3.34
N PHE A 117 -30.67 0.84 4.21
CA PHE A 117 -30.64 -0.59 4.56
C PHE A 117 -30.96 -1.46 3.36
N ASN A 118 -31.98 -1.12 2.58
CA ASN A 118 -32.32 -1.86 1.37
C ASN A 118 -31.18 -1.77 0.34
N GLU A 119 -30.63 -0.59 0.12
CA GLU A 119 -29.46 -0.40 -0.76
C GLU A 119 -28.25 -1.20 -0.31
N PHE A 120 -27.97 -1.22 0.98
CA PHE A 120 -26.89 -2.00 1.56
C PHE A 120 -27.06 -3.50 1.27
N ILE A 121 -28.27 -4.03 1.44
CA ILE A 121 -28.58 -5.43 1.14
C ILE A 121 -28.43 -5.73 -0.35
N GLU A 122 -28.99 -4.89 -1.24
CA GLU A 122 -28.85 -5.06 -2.69
C GLU A 122 -27.39 -4.95 -3.14
N PHE A 123 -26.64 -4.02 -2.55
CA PHE A 123 -25.22 -3.88 -2.83
C PHE A 123 -24.45 -5.15 -2.42
N ILE A 124 -24.66 -5.69 -1.21
CA ILE A 124 -24.01 -6.95 -0.81
C ILE A 124 -24.37 -8.08 -1.78
N LYS A 125 -25.65 -8.21 -2.17
CA LYS A 125 -26.06 -9.22 -3.14
C LYS A 125 -25.34 -9.08 -4.47
N SER A 126 -25.10 -7.84 -4.93
CA SER A 126 -24.37 -7.57 -6.17
C SER A 126 -22.89 -7.97 -6.13
N GLN A 127 -22.32 -8.18 -4.93
CA GLN A 127 -20.93 -8.64 -4.76
C GLN A 127 -20.77 -10.17 -4.85
N GLU A 128 -21.84 -10.91 -5.11
CA GLU A 128 -21.77 -12.31 -5.55
C GLU A 128 -21.25 -12.34 -6.99
N ILE A 129 -20.10 -12.99 -7.21
CA ILE A 129 -19.48 -13.12 -8.54
C ILE A 129 -19.41 -14.59 -8.91
N ASP A 130 -20.08 -14.97 -9.99
CA ASP A 130 -19.97 -16.28 -10.64
C ASP A 130 -18.70 -16.32 -11.50
N SER A 131 -17.52 -16.36 -10.87
CA SER A 131 -16.23 -16.50 -11.58
C SER A 131 -15.29 -17.44 -10.83
N ASP A 132 -14.27 -17.97 -11.50
CA ASP A 132 -13.22 -18.78 -10.86
C ASP A 132 -12.15 -17.90 -10.16
N GLU A 133 -12.48 -16.65 -9.80
CA GLU A 133 -11.54 -15.76 -9.13
C GLU A 133 -11.14 -16.28 -7.75
N ALA A 134 -9.87 -16.10 -7.38
CA ALA A 134 -9.34 -16.58 -6.11
C ALA A 134 -9.95 -15.90 -4.86
N PHE A 135 -10.76 -14.84 -5.03
CA PHE A 135 -11.40 -14.11 -3.94
C PHE A 135 -12.84 -13.73 -4.30
N HIS A 136 -13.77 -14.17 -3.47
CA HIS A 136 -15.16 -13.70 -3.48
C HIS A 136 -15.43 -12.90 -2.20
N PHE A 137 -16.04 -11.71 -2.33
CA PHE A 137 -16.48 -10.96 -1.17
C PHE A 137 -17.70 -11.63 -0.51
N VAL A 138 -18.72 -11.93 -1.31
CA VAL A 138 -19.86 -12.80 -0.94
C VAL A 138 -19.71 -14.12 -1.67
N ASP A 139 -19.74 -15.23 -0.93
CA ASP A 139 -19.52 -16.55 -1.54
C ASP A 139 -20.81 -17.16 -2.11
N TYR A 140 -21.97 -16.80 -1.54
CA TYR A 140 -23.26 -17.31 -2.01
C TYR A 140 -24.43 -16.49 -1.46
N VAL A 141 -25.42 -16.20 -2.32
CA VAL A 141 -26.70 -15.58 -1.96
C VAL A 141 -27.84 -16.51 -2.31
N ASN A 142 -28.59 -16.93 -1.29
CA ASN A 142 -29.87 -17.61 -1.50
C ASN A 142 -31.02 -16.59 -1.43
N LYS A 143 -31.51 -16.17 -2.59
CA LYS A 143 -32.63 -15.20 -2.69
C LYS A 143 -33.94 -15.75 -2.12
N THR A 144 -34.22 -17.04 -2.32
CA THR A 144 -35.45 -17.72 -1.86
C THR A 144 -35.51 -17.79 -0.32
N ASN A 145 -34.41 -18.22 0.30
CA ASN A 145 -34.30 -18.37 1.75
C ASN A 145 -33.77 -17.11 2.44
N ARG A 146 -33.51 -16.04 1.68
CA ARG A 146 -32.94 -14.76 2.11
C ARG A 146 -31.68 -14.90 2.97
N LYS A 147 -30.67 -15.58 2.43
CA LYS A 147 -29.39 -15.84 3.12
C LYS A 147 -28.22 -15.31 2.32
N ILE A 148 -27.27 -14.68 3.01
CA ILE A 148 -25.99 -14.25 2.47
C ILE A 148 -24.91 -15.04 3.22
N VAL A 149 -24.00 -15.66 2.48
CA VAL A 149 -22.97 -16.52 3.04
C VAL A 149 -21.59 -15.92 2.83
N PHE A 150 -20.84 -15.86 3.93
CA PHE A 150 -19.45 -15.45 3.96
C PHE A 150 -18.60 -16.60 4.51
N THR A 151 -17.47 -16.85 3.89
CA THR A 151 -16.48 -17.86 4.26
C THR A 151 -15.17 -17.15 4.51
N SER A 152 -14.60 -17.37 5.71
CA SER A 152 -13.32 -16.77 6.07
C SER A 152 -12.20 -17.27 5.17
N LEU A 153 -11.26 -16.38 4.86
CA LEU A 153 -10.09 -16.69 4.04
C LEU A 153 -9.01 -17.44 4.84
N SER A 154 -8.96 -17.26 6.16
CA SER A 154 -7.89 -17.75 7.03
C SER A 154 -8.33 -18.89 7.95
N GLU A 155 -9.60 -18.94 8.33
CA GLU A 155 -10.18 -19.96 9.20
C GLU A 155 -11.31 -20.68 8.47
N LYS A 156 -11.58 -21.96 8.78
CA LYS A 156 -12.76 -22.68 8.27
C LYS A 156 -14.07 -22.17 8.90
N GLY A 157 -14.23 -20.86 9.02
CA GLY A 157 -15.41 -20.19 9.57
C GLY A 157 -16.36 -19.80 8.44
N ARG A 158 -17.53 -20.42 8.40
CA ARG A 158 -18.65 -20.02 7.54
C ARG A 158 -19.65 -19.23 8.37
N ILE A 159 -19.94 -18.01 7.96
CA ILE A 159 -21.04 -17.21 8.48
C ILE A 159 -22.18 -17.18 7.49
N ILE A 160 -23.39 -17.31 8.04
CA ILE A 160 -24.64 -17.15 7.33
C ILE A 160 -25.35 -15.96 7.98
N ILE A 161 -25.69 -14.97 7.17
CA ILE A 161 -26.48 -13.81 7.57
C ILE A 161 -27.84 -13.93 6.89
N ASN A 162 -28.89 -14.08 7.69
CA ASN A 162 -30.26 -14.05 7.17
C ASN A 162 -30.71 -12.59 7.07
N TYR A 163 -31.42 -12.24 6.00
CA TYR A 163 -32.14 -10.98 5.89
C TYR A 163 -33.63 -11.26 5.75
N TYR A 164 -34.47 -10.31 6.15
CA TYR A 164 -35.93 -10.50 6.20
C TYR A 164 -36.62 -9.53 5.25
N ASN A 165 -37.93 -9.71 5.06
CA ASN A 165 -38.73 -8.73 4.32
C ASN A 165 -38.99 -7.49 5.13
N GLU A 166 -39.14 -7.68 6.44
CA GLU A 166 -39.33 -6.61 7.40
C GLU A 166 -37.98 -6.00 7.74
N ILE A 167 -37.92 -4.68 7.66
CA ILE A 167 -36.78 -3.86 8.03
C ILE A 167 -36.93 -3.56 9.53
N TYR A 168 -35.83 -3.71 10.26
CA TYR A 168 -35.81 -3.40 11.67
C TYR A 168 -36.01 -1.90 11.91
N HIS A 169 -36.67 -1.54 13.02
CA HIS A 169 -36.86 -0.15 13.39
C HIS A 169 -35.57 0.42 13.99
N PHE A 170 -34.68 0.88 13.11
CA PHE A 170 -33.43 1.54 13.48
C PHE A 170 -33.67 2.86 14.21
N ASP A 171 -32.70 3.29 15.03
CA ASP A 171 -32.76 4.61 15.67
C ASP A 171 -32.86 5.72 14.62
N SER A 172 -33.97 6.45 14.61
CA SER A 172 -34.24 7.52 13.65
C SER A 172 -33.38 8.76 13.88
N LYS A 173 -32.61 8.84 14.96
CA LYS A 173 -31.72 9.98 15.24
C LYS A 173 -30.31 9.82 14.66
N ILE A 174 -29.97 8.61 14.22
CA ILE A 174 -28.65 8.29 13.66
C ILE A 174 -28.81 8.13 12.16
N ASP A 175 -27.97 8.82 11.39
CA ASP A 175 -27.94 8.70 9.93
C ASP A 175 -27.02 7.55 9.50
N TYR A 176 -27.61 6.43 9.10
CA TYR A 176 -26.89 5.25 8.60
C TYR A 176 -26.58 5.31 7.10
N SER A 177 -26.99 6.37 6.38
CA SER A 177 -26.67 6.52 4.96
C SER A 177 -25.18 6.74 4.72
N ILE A 178 -24.51 7.49 5.62
CA ILE A 178 -23.09 7.82 5.50
C ILE A 178 -22.20 6.56 5.58
N PRO A 179 -22.33 5.67 6.59
CA PRO A 179 -21.57 4.42 6.62
C PRO A 179 -21.83 3.50 5.42
N VAL A 180 -23.03 3.54 4.83
CA VAL A 180 -23.36 2.73 3.63
C VAL A 180 -22.60 3.24 2.41
N GLU A 181 -22.53 4.54 2.20
CA GLU A 181 -21.73 5.11 1.11
C GLU A 181 -20.23 4.86 1.32
N GLU A 182 -19.74 4.98 2.56
CA GLU A 182 -18.37 4.64 2.89
C GLU A 182 -18.08 3.14 2.65
N PHE A 183 -19.03 2.26 2.97
CA PHE A 183 -18.94 0.84 2.68
C PHE A 183 -18.79 0.56 1.19
N LYS A 184 -19.65 1.16 0.35
CA LYS A 184 -19.59 1.03 -1.12
C LYS A 184 -18.24 1.54 -1.65
N SER A 185 -17.72 2.64 -1.11
CA SER A 185 -16.43 3.22 -1.51
C SER A 185 -15.23 2.28 -1.28
N CYS A 186 -15.34 1.33 -0.34
CA CYS A 186 -14.28 0.34 -0.07
C CYS A 186 -14.03 -0.62 -1.25
N PHE A 187 -14.96 -0.69 -2.21
CA PHE A 187 -14.88 -1.52 -3.42
C PHE A 187 -14.41 -0.75 -4.65
N SER A 188 -13.93 0.49 -4.48
CA SER A 188 -13.38 1.27 -5.58
C SER A 188 -12.14 0.61 -6.20
N LYS A 189 -11.86 0.91 -7.48
CA LYS A 189 -10.70 0.34 -8.21
C LYS A 189 -9.35 0.65 -7.56
N GLU A 190 -9.27 1.71 -6.77
CA GLU A 190 -8.07 2.12 -6.04
C GLU A 190 -7.79 1.21 -4.83
N ASN A 191 -8.81 0.50 -4.33
CA ASN A 191 -8.79 -0.27 -3.10
C ASN A 191 -8.94 -1.79 -3.34
N LEU A 192 -8.29 -2.35 -4.36
CA LEU A 192 -8.42 -3.77 -4.79
C LEU A 192 -8.28 -4.83 -3.67
N HIS A 193 -7.58 -4.52 -2.58
CA HIS A 193 -7.35 -5.47 -1.48
C HIS A 193 -8.17 -5.17 -0.22
N LEU A 194 -8.71 -3.97 -0.04
CA LEU A 194 -9.49 -3.59 1.14
C LEU A 194 -10.74 -4.47 1.35
N PRO A 195 -11.48 -4.89 0.30
CA PRO A 195 -12.62 -5.80 0.46
C PRO A 195 -12.27 -7.12 1.18
N LYS A 196 -11.03 -7.62 1.10
CA LYS A 196 -10.61 -8.82 1.82
C LYS A 196 -10.59 -8.60 3.33
N PHE A 197 -10.09 -7.46 3.76
CA PHE A 197 -10.06 -7.06 5.17
C PHE A 197 -11.48 -6.78 5.67
N LEU A 198 -12.30 -6.13 4.84
CA LEU A 198 -13.69 -5.87 5.14
C LEU A 198 -14.51 -7.16 5.33
N LYS A 199 -14.31 -8.16 4.46
CA LYS A 199 -14.94 -9.50 4.60
C LYS A 199 -14.58 -10.12 5.95
N ASN A 200 -13.31 -10.08 6.33
CA ASN A 200 -12.85 -10.63 7.61
C ASN A 200 -13.44 -9.87 8.80
N SER A 201 -13.46 -8.53 8.77
CA SER A 201 -14.08 -7.71 9.83
C SER A 201 -15.58 -7.98 9.97
N ILE A 202 -16.31 -8.13 8.86
CA ILE A 202 -17.72 -8.54 8.88
C ILE A 202 -17.90 -9.90 9.55
N ILE A 203 -17.07 -10.89 9.17
CA ILE A 203 -17.16 -12.24 9.73
C ILE A 203 -16.87 -12.21 11.24
N GLU A 204 -15.80 -11.52 11.65
CA GLU A 204 -15.43 -11.45 13.06
C GLU A 204 -16.52 -10.76 13.89
N PHE A 205 -17.03 -9.63 13.43
CA PHE A 205 -18.13 -8.91 14.10
C PHE A 205 -19.38 -9.79 14.18
N SER A 206 -19.82 -10.31 13.04
CA SER A 206 -21.05 -11.11 12.91
C SER A 206 -21.01 -12.42 13.68
N SER A 207 -19.82 -12.98 13.93
CA SER A 207 -19.65 -14.23 14.68
C SER A 207 -20.08 -14.11 16.13
N LYS A 208 -19.97 -12.90 16.70
CA LYS A 208 -20.31 -12.56 18.09
C LYS A 208 -21.82 -12.26 18.23
N SER A 209 -22.47 -11.87 17.14
CA SER A 209 -23.91 -11.56 17.06
C SER A 209 -24.81 -12.80 17.01
N LYS A 210 -25.98 -12.70 17.64
CA LYS A 210 -27.05 -13.71 17.55
C LYS A 210 -27.56 -13.80 16.11
N LYS A 211 -27.87 -15.02 15.64
CA LYS A 211 -28.23 -15.28 14.24
C LYS A 211 -29.41 -14.44 13.74
N ASP A 212 -30.41 -14.20 14.57
CA ASP A 212 -31.69 -13.61 14.16
C ASP A 212 -31.62 -12.09 13.97
N ILE A 213 -30.71 -11.41 14.68
CA ILE A 213 -30.55 -9.95 14.64
C ILE A 213 -29.26 -9.51 13.93
N ARG A 214 -28.46 -10.47 13.46
CA ARG A 214 -27.11 -10.26 12.93
C ARG A 214 -27.03 -9.22 11.83
N ILE A 215 -27.98 -9.22 10.88
CA ILE A 215 -27.96 -8.26 9.78
C ILE A 215 -28.23 -6.83 10.26
N ASN A 216 -29.09 -6.68 11.27
CA ASN A 216 -29.44 -5.39 11.84
C ASN A 216 -28.25 -4.84 12.65
N GLU A 217 -27.66 -5.65 13.54
CA GLU A 217 -26.48 -5.25 14.31
C GLU A 217 -25.30 -4.92 13.39
N LEU A 218 -25.13 -5.69 12.31
CA LEU A 218 -24.10 -5.42 11.32
C LEU A 218 -24.31 -4.06 10.63
N PHE A 219 -25.55 -3.73 10.27
CA PHE A 219 -25.87 -2.46 9.64
C PHE A 219 -25.68 -1.28 10.59
N GLU A 220 -26.14 -1.40 11.85
CA GLU A 220 -25.98 -0.36 12.88
C GLU A 220 -24.52 -0.08 13.24
N ASN A 221 -23.61 -1.05 13.03
CA ASN A 221 -22.19 -0.94 13.38
C ASN A 221 -21.27 -0.91 12.15
N LEU A 222 -21.82 -0.56 10.98
CA LEU A 222 -21.09 -0.61 9.72
C LEU A 222 -19.86 0.31 9.72
N ASP A 223 -19.97 1.49 10.34
CA ASP A 223 -18.90 2.46 10.53
C ASP A 223 -17.68 1.86 11.24
N LYS A 224 -17.92 1.14 12.33
CA LYS A 224 -16.90 0.48 13.14
C LYS A 224 -16.24 -0.66 12.37
N ILE A 225 -17.04 -1.45 11.67
CA ILE A 225 -16.54 -2.57 10.84
C ILE A 225 -15.61 -2.05 9.73
N ILE A 226 -15.99 -0.95 9.06
CA ILE A 226 -15.17 -0.31 8.03
C ILE A 226 -13.86 0.20 8.63
N LYS A 227 -13.94 0.88 9.78
CA LYS A 227 -12.75 1.42 10.47
C LYS A 227 -11.78 0.32 10.86
N ASP A 228 -12.27 -0.78 11.44
CA ASP A 228 -11.46 -1.93 11.81
C ASP A 228 -10.81 -2.56 10.57
N ALA A 229 -11.53 -2.67 9.46
CA ALA A 229 -10.99 -3.17 8.19
C ALA A 229 -9.87 -2.26 7.63
N LYS A 230 -10.07 -0.94 7.66
CA LYS A 230 -9.06 0.05 7.21
C LYS A 230 -7.78 -0.01 8.06
N ILE A 231 -7.91 -0.10 9.38
CA ILE A 231 -6.76 -0.25 10.29
C ILE A 231 -5.99 -1.53 9.98
N ASN A 232 -6.69 -2.66 9.85
CA ASN A 232 -6.04 -3.94 9.54
C ASN A 232 -5.35 -3.93 8.16
N PHE A 233 -5.97 -3.26 7.18
CA PHE A 233 -5.36 -3.07 5.86
C PHE A 233 -4.10 -2.21 5.92
N GLU A 234 -4.12 -1.12 6.69
CA GLU A 234 -2.95 -0.24 6.89
C GLU A 234 -1.81 -0.99 7.59
N ILE A 235 -2.10 -1.79 8.62
CA ILE A 235 -1.11 -2.64 9.29
C ILE A 235 -0.50 -3.63 8.28
N TYR A 236 -1.31 -4.24 7.42
CA TYR A 236 -0.83 -5.16 6.40
C TYR A 236 0.10 -4.48 5.39
N LEU A 237 -0.27 -3.29 4.89
CA LEU A 237 0.58 -2.50 3.98
C LEU A 237 1.90 -2.10 4.65
N ASN A 238 1.86 -1.69 5.92
CA ASN A 238 3.05 -1.35 6.69
C ASN A 238 3.95 -2.59 6.91
N ASN A 239 3.39 -3.75 7.22
CA ASN A 239 4.18 -4.98 7.38
C ASN A 239 4.80 -5.47 6.06
N LEU A 240 4.07 -5.38 4.95
CA LEU A 240 4.61 -5.71 3.63
C LEU A 240 5.76 -4.79 3.24
N SER A 241 5.59 -3.48 3.44
CA SER A 241 6.65 -2.51 3.16
C SER A 241 7.87 -2.72 4.06
N ILE A 242 7.68 -3.08 5.34
CA ILE A 242 8.78 -3.46 6.24
C ILE A 242 9.55 -4.67 5.68
N ASN A 243 8.86 -5.72 5.23
CA ASN A 243 9.50 -6.92 4.70
C ASN A 243 10.25 -6.66 3.38
N SER A 244 9.70 -5.83 2.49
CA SER A 244 10.41 -5.43 1.27
C SER A 244 11.67 -4.63 1.60
N ILE A 245 11.62 -3.74 2.59
CA ILE A 245 12.76 -2.94 3.02
C ILE A 245 13.84 -3.81 3.67
N LYS A 246 13.46 -4.77 4.52
CA LYS A 246 14.42 -5.76 5.07
C LYS A 246 15.13 -6.54 3.97
N LYS A 247 14.39 -6.95 2.93
CA LYS A 247 14.97 -7.63 1.77
C LYS A 247 15.94 -6.73 1.00
N GLU A 248 15.54 -5.49 0.67
CA GLU A 248 16.41 -4.51 0.01
C GLU A 248 17.67 -4.22 0.83
N TYR A 249 17.55 -4.19 2.16
CA TYR A 249 18.65 -4.03 3.09
C TYR A 249 19.64 -5.21 3.05
N ASP A 250 19.14 -6.45 3.09
CA ASP A 250 19.99 -7.65 3.02
C ASP A 250 20.69 -7.76 1.66
N GLU A 251 20.01 -7.37 0.58
CA GLU A 251 20.57 -7.27 -0.75
C GLU A 251 21.67 -6.19 -0.83
N TYR A 252 21.43 -5.00 -0.27
CA TYR A 252 22.42 -3.93 -0.17
C TYR A 252 23.69 -4.41 0.54
N LYS A 253 23.53 -5.05 1.70
CA LYS A 253 24.63 -5.59 2.49
C LYS A 253 25.40 -6.62 1.67
N SER A 254 24.71 -7.64 1.15
CA SER A 254 25.33 -8.74 0.40
C SER A 254 26.10 -8.24 -0.82
N LYS A 255 25.50 -7.35 -1.61
CA LYS A 255 26.07 -6.81 -2.85
C LYS A 255 27.42 -6.11 -2.61
N TYR A 256 27.46 -5.11 -1.72
CA TYR A 256 28.67 -4.30 -1.55
C TYR A 256 29.76 -5.04 -0.76
N PHE A 257 29.40 -5.87 0.22
CA PHE A 257 30.40 -6.71 0.87
C PHE A 257 31.02 -7.73 -0.09
N LYS A 258 30.24 -8.27 -1.03
CA LYS A 258 30.74 -9.16 -2.07
C LYS A 258 31.70 -8.43 -3.03
N GLU A 259 31.29 -7.29 -3.58
CA GLU A 259 32.13 -6.47 -4.48
C GLU A 259 33.47 -6.08 -3.82
N ILE A 260 33.44 -5.63 -2.56
CA ILE A 260 34.66 -5.31 -1.79
C ILE A 260 35.52 -6.55 -1.54
N SER A 261 34.90 -7.70 -1.22
CA SER A 261 35.62 -8.95 -0.97
C SER A 261 36.28 -9.49 -2.23
N GLU A 262 35.65 -9.34 -3.39
CA GLU A 262 36.23 -9.71 -4.69
C GLU A 262 37.44 -8.84 -5.03
N ILE A 263 37.35 -7.51 -4.83
CA ILE A 263 38.48 -6.61 -5.02
C ILE A 263 39.63 -6.94 -4.06
N LEU A 264 39.32 -7.19 -2.78
CA LEU A 264 40.31 -7.61 -1.78
C LEU A 264 40.98 -8.93 -2.16
N SER A 265 40.22 -9.91 -2.62
CA SER A 265 40.75 -11.19 -3.08
C SER A 265 41.68 -10.99 -4.27
N ASN A 266 41.27 -10.19 -5.26
CA ASN A 266 42.09 -9.87 -6.44
C ASN A 266 43.39 -9.13 -6.08
N ILE A 267 43.33 -8.19 -5.12
CA ILE A 267 44.52 -7.48 -4.63
C ILE A 267 45.42 -8.44 -3.83
N THR A 268 44.86 -9.24 -2.93
CA THR A 268 45.59 -10.22 -2.12
C THR A 268 46.33 -11.23 -2.99
N GLN A 269 45.68 -11.77 -4.02
CA GLN A 269 46.34 -12.68 -4.98
C GLN A 269 47.52 -12.02 -5.70
N LYS A 270 47.37 -10.75 -6.10
CA LYS A 270 48.44 -9.97 -6.73
C LYS A 270 49.60 -9.68 -5.76
N ILE A 271 49.30 -9.40 -4.49
CA ILE A 271 50.31 -9.20 -3.44
C ILE A 271 51.09 -10.48 -3.15
N ILE A 272 50.42 -11.62 -3.03
CA ILE A 272 51.05 -12.91 -2.75
C ILE A 272 51.93 -13.38 -3.92
N GLY A 273 51.55 -13.06 -5.17
CA GLY A 273 52.36 -13.38 -6.34
C GLY A 273 53.70 -12.61 -6.41
N LEU A 274 53.81 -11.48 -5.69
CA LEU A 274 54.94 -10.57 -5.83
C LEU A 274 56.28 -11.15 -5.33
N PRO A 275 56.40 -11.68 -4.11
CA PRO A 275 57.67 -12.23 -3.64
C PRO A 275 58.22 -13.34 -4.55
N ILE A 276 57.32 -14.12 -5.15
CA ILE A 276 57.67 -15.22 -6.07
C ILE A 276 58.31 -14.65 -7.34
N VAL A 277 57.70 -13.62 -7.94
CA VAL A 277 58.22 -12.97 -9.16
C VAL A 277 59.56 -12.29 -8.88
N ILE A 278 59.70 -11.59 -7.74
CA ILE A 278 60.95 -10.94 -7.34
C ILE A 278 62.04 -11.99 -7.12
N ALA A 279 61.77 -13.05 -6.36
CA ALA A 279 62.74 -14.12 -6.09
C ALA A 279 63.19 -14.82 -7.38
N THR A 280 62.25 -15.11 -8.29
CA THR A 280 62.55 -15.73 -9.59
C THR A 280 63.44 -14.82 -10.44
N THR A 281 63.15 -13.52 -10.45
CA THR A 281 63.94 -12.53 -11.19
C THR A 281 65.36 -12.39 -10.61
N LEU A 282 65.49 -12.34 -9.28
CA LEU A 282 66.78 -12.31 -8.59
C LEU A 282 67.61 -13.57 -8.87
N PHE A 283 66.99 -14.75 -8.82
CA PHE A 283 67.65 -16.02 -9.12
C PHE A 283 68.12 -16.10 -10.59
N ALA A 284 67.29 -15.63 -11.52
CA ALA A 284 67.66 -15.54 -12.93
C ALA A 284 68.83 -14.56 -13.13
N LEU A 285 68.85 -13.44 -12.41
CA LEU A 285 69.95 -12.47 -12.44
C LEU A 285 71.27 -13.03 -11.87
N GLU A 286 71.22 -13.96 -10.91
CA GLU A 286 72.41 -14.59 -10.32
C GLU A 286 73.06 -15.60 -11.28
N LYS A 287 72.25 -16.42 -11.97
CA LYS A 287 72.75 -17.54 -12.79
C LYS A 287 73.21 -17.20 -14.21
N VAL A 288 72.89 -16.04 -14.73
CA VAL A 288 73.17 -15.72 -16.15
C VAL A 288 74.56 -15.13 -16.34
N GLN A 289 75.33 -15.71 -17.26
CA GLN A 289 76.58 -15.13 -17.76
C GLN A 289 76.29 -13.77 -18.42
N ILE A 290 77.13 -12.78 -18.13
CA ILE A 290 76.91 -11.33 -18.30
C ILE A 290 76.79 -10.93 -19.79
N SER A 291 75.67 -11.29 -20.42
CA SER A 291 75.26 -10.76 -21.71
C SER A 291 74.61 -9.40 -21.49
N VAL A 292 75.24 -8.34 -21.99
CA VAL A 292 74.69 -6.97 -21.94
C VAL A 292 73.29 -6.92 -22.54
N GLN A 293 73.08 -7.64 -23.66
CA GLN A 293 71.79 -7.72 -24.35
C GLN A 293 70.68 -8.32 -23.46
N PHE A 294 71.01 -9.36 -22.68
CA PHE A 294 70.08 -9.99 -21.77
C PHE A 294 69.72 -9.07 -20.58
N LEU A 295 70.71 -8.40 -19.99
CA LEU A 295 70.47 -7.43 -18.92
C LEU A 295 69.62 -6.25 -19.40
N SER A 296 69.85 -5.73 -20.61
CA SER A 296 68.99 -4.70 -21.22
C SER A 296 67.55 -5.17 -21.42
N MET A 297 67.32 -6.43 -21.82
CA MET A 297 65.98 -7.01 -21.94
C MET A 297 65.26 -7.10 -20.58
N ILE A 298 65.98 -7.42 -19.49
CA ILE A 298 65.41 -7.41 -18.15
C ILE A 298 65.00 -5.99 -17.74
N ILE A 299 65.85 -4.98 -17.98
CA ILE A 299 65.52 -3.58 -17.67
C ILE A 299 64.25 -3.14 -18.41
N ILE A 300 64.14 -3.43 -19.71
CA ILE A 300 62.95 -3.12 -20.50
C ILE A 300 61.71 -3.81 -19.91
N THR A 301 61.84 -5.09 -19.52
CA THR A 301 60.74 -5.86 -18.92
C THR A 301 60.30 -5.27 -17.59
N VAL A 302 61.23 -4.86 -16.73
CA VAL A 302 60.96 -4.18 -15.46
C VAL A 302 60.26 -2.83 -15.69
N LEU A 303 60.69 -2.06 -16.69
CA LEU A 303 60.04 -0.79 -17.06
C LEU A 303 58.61 -0.99 -17.57
N ILE A 304 58.37 -1.98 -18.45
CA ILE A 304 57.03 -2.33 -18.93
C ILE A 304 56.15 -2.76 -17.75
N THR A 305 56.70 -3.54 -16.83
CA THR A 305 56.00 -3.97 -15.61
C THR A 305 55.60 -2.78 -14.73
N ASN A 306 56.46 -1.77 -14.59
CA ASN A 306 56.13 -0.53 -13.88
C ASN A 306 54.95 0.21 -14.53
N VAL A 307 54.94 0.34 -15.86
CA VAL A 307 53.82 0.97 -16.58
C VAL A 307 52.52 0.19 -16.35
N TYR A 308 52.57 -1.14 -16.43
CA TYR A 308 51.41 -1.98 -16.17
C TYR A 308 50.88 -1.83 -14.73
N LEU A 309 51.77 -1.76 -13.74
CA LEU A 309 51.39 -1.55 -12.34
C LEU A 309 50.70 -0.20 -12.10
N VAL A 310 51.18 0.85 -12.77
CA VAL A 310 50.54 2.18 -12.74
C VAL A 310 49.11 2.11 -13.28
N LEU A 311 48.89 1.41 -14.39
CA LEU A 311 47.56 1.23 -14.96
C LEU A 311 46.65 0.41 -14.04
N LEU A 312 47.18 -0.66 -13.44
CA LEU A 312 46.46 -1.51 -12.51
C LEU A 312 46.06 -0.74 -11.24
N LEU A 313 46.96 0.09 -10.72
CA LEU A 313 46.70 1.00 -9.62
C LEU A 313 45.50 1.90 -9.96
N LYS A 314 45.57 2.58 -11.11
CA LYS A 314 44.49 3.47 -11.57
C LYS A 314 43.13 2.76 -11.65
N ILE A 315 43.09 1.53 -12.16
CA ILE A 315 41.85 0.73 -12.24
C ILE A 315 41.29 0.47 -10.85
N ASN A 316 42.10 -0.10 -9.94
CA ASN A 316 41.66 -0.40 -8.58
C ASN A 316 41.15 0.85 -7.83
N PHE A 317 41.81 1.99 -8.01
CA PHE A 317 41.37 3.25 -7.39
C PHE A 317 40.04 3.75 -7.94
N ASN A 318 39.82 3.66 -9.25
CA ASN A 318 38.55 4.03 -9.86
C ASN A 318 37.42 3.11 -9.38
N ASP A 319 37.68 1.80 -9.27
CA ASP A 319 36.69 0.83 -8.80
C ASP A 319 36.30 1.09 -7.33
N LEU A 320 37.30 1.34 -6.47
CA LEU A 320 37.06 1.71 -5.07
C LEU A 320 36.29 3.03 -4.94
N ALA A 321 36.59 4.02 -5.78
CA ALA A 321 35.90 5.30 -5.78
C ALA A 321 34.45 5.17 -6.29
N TYR A 322 34.23 4.35 -7.31
CA TYR A 322 32.90 4.01 -7.82
C TYR A 322 32.06 3.30 -6.76
N ILE A 323 32.59 2.26 -6.11
CA ILE A 323 31.89 1.56 -5.03
C ILE A 323 31.49 2.52 -3.91
N LYS A 324 32.41 3.40 -3.50
CA LYS A 324 32.13 4.41 -2.46
C LYS A 324 30.99 5.34 -2.86
N THR A 325 31.00 5.85 -4.08
CA THR A 325 29.95 6.79 -4.55
C THR A 325 28.60 6.11 -4.73
N VAL A 326 28.56 4.92 -5.31
CA VAL A 326 27.33 4.16 -5.49
C VAL A 326 26.75 3.70 -4.15
N SER A 327 27.58 3.20 -3.24
CA SER A 327 27.19 2.84 -1.88
C SER A 327 26.60 4.03 -1.12
N GLU A 328 27.22 5.21 -1.20
CA GLU A 328 26.71 6.42 -0.56
C GLU A 328 25.32 6.82 -1.06
N ARG A 329 25.12 6.78 -2.38
CA ARG A 329 23.84 7.12 -3.03
C ARG A 329 22.75 6.15 -2.59
N ASP A 330 23.04 4.85 -2.65
CA ASP A 330 22.07 3.81 -2.33
C ASP A 330 21.74 3.82 -0.82
N TYR A 331 22.71 4.08 0.04
CA TYR A 331 22.49 4.30 1.48
C TYR A 331 21.54 5.48 1.75
N LYS A 332 21.76 6.62 1.09
CA LYS A 332 20.90 7.81 1.24
C LYS A 332 19.45 7.52 0.84
N LYS A 333 19.26 6.78 -0.25
CA LYS A 333 17.93 6.37 -0.73
C LYS A 333 17.24 5.42 0.26
N LEU A 334 17.97 4.47 0.85
CA LEU A 334 17.41 3.53 1.81
C LEU A 334 17.01 4.23 3.12
N ILE A 335 17.90 5.08 3.67
CA ILE A 335 17.70 5.67 5.00
C ILE A 335 16.61 6.76 5.06
N SER A 336 16.17 7.27 3.90
CA SER A 336 15.01 8.15 3.81
C SER A 336 13.67 7.44 3.97
N ASN A 337 13.65 6.10 4.09
CA ASN A 337 12.41 5.35 4.24
C ASN A 337 11.85 5.41 5.68
N ASN A 338 10.52 5.48 5.80
CA ASN A 338 9.77 5.48 7.05
C ASN A 338 10.03 4.24 7.94
N PHE A 339 10.52 3.13 7.40
CA PHE A 339 10.96 1.96 8.20
C PHE A 339 11.92 2.35 9.34
N PHE A 340 12.86 3.24 9.07
CA PHE A 340 13.85 3.69 10.05
C PHE A 340 13.29 4.70 11.08
N LEU A 341 12.05 5.18 10.89
CA LEU A 341 11.30 5.91 11.92
C LEU A 341 10.70 4.94 12.94
N VAL A 342 10.22 3.79 12.47
CA VAL A 342 9.60 2.75 13.31
C VAL A 342 10.65 1.90 14.03
N PHE A 343 11.79 1.64 13.39
CA PHE A 343 12.89 0.82 13.96
C PHE A 343 14.21 1.61 14.02
N PRO A 344 14.38 2.49 15.03
CA PRO A 344 15.57 3.33 15.17
C PRO A 344 16.86 2.55 15.46
N GLU A 345 16.78 1.40 16.12
CA GLU A 345 17.96 0.55 16.37
C GLU A 345 18.52 -0.07 15.07
N GLU A 346 17.66 -0.45 14.14
CA GLU A 346 18.07 -0.94 12.82
C GLU A 346 18.75 0.17 12.01
N LYS A 347 18.32 1.42 12.17
CA LYS A 347 18.98 2.59 11.58
C LYS A 347 20.42 2.74 12.08
N LYS A 348 20.64 2.52 13.37
CA LYS A 348 21.97 2.57 13.99
C LYS A 348 22.85 1.45 13.44
N TYR A 349 22.34 0.22 13.39
CA TYR A 349 23.05 -0.92 12.83
C TYR A 349 23.38 -0.72 11.33
N PHE A 350 22.47 -0.13 10.54
CA PHE A 350 22.74 0.17 9.14
C PHE A 350 23.82 1.23 8.96
N ARG A 351 23.82 2.26 9.81
CA ARG A 351 24.91 3.24 9.85
C ARG A 351 26.25 2.58 10.18
N GLU A 352 26.29 1.65 11.14
CA GLU A 352 27.50 0.88 11.46
C GLU A 352 28.00 0.07 10.26
N ILE A 353 27.09 -0.54 9.48
CA ILE A 353 27.46 -1.26 8.26
C ILE A 353 28.08 -0.31 7.24
N LYS A 354 27.47 0.86 7.00
CA LYS A 354 28.05 1.87 6.11
C LYS A 354 29.45 2.27 6.57
N THR A 355 29.62 2.59 7.85
CA THR A 355 30.93 2.97 8.40
C THR A 355 31.96 1.86 8.18
N ARG A 356 31.60 0.59 8.44
CA ARG A 356 32.48 -0.56 8.17
C ARG A 356 32.83 -0.71 6.69
N LEU A 357 31.90 -0.43 5.78
CA LEU A 357 32.16 -0.44 4.33
C LEU A 357 33.15 0.66 3.96
N GLU A 358 32.96 1.88 4.46
CA GLU A 358 33.87 3.01 4.22
C GLU A 358 35.27 2.75 4.79
N GLU A 359 35.36 2.21 6.00
CA GLU A 359 36.61 1.79 6.63
C GLU A 359 37.34 0.75 5.77
N ARG A 360 36.63 -0.28 5.27
CA ARG A 360 37.22 -1.30 4.39
C ARG A 360 37.69 -0.72 3.06
N VAL A 361 36.92 0.18 2.45
CA VAL A 361 37.33 0.87 1.22
C VAL A 361 38.60 1.69 1.46
N ASN A 362 38.69 2.40 2.58
CA ASN A 362 39.89 3.16 2.94
C ASN A 362 41.09 2.25 3.24
N GLN A 363 40.88 1.12 3.92
CA GLN A 363 41.92 0.11 4.14
C GLN A 363 42.43 -0.45 2.81
N LEU A 364 41.54 -0.76 1.87
CA LEU A 364 41.92 -1.23 0.53
C LEU A 364 42.66 -0.16 -0.27
N LYS A 365 42.27 1.11 -0.16
CA LYS A 365 42.99 2.24 -0.74
C LYS A 365 44.44 2.25 -0.23
N ASN A 366 44.63 2.16 1.08
CA ASN A 366 45.94 2.14 1.71
C ASN A 366 46.77 0.92 1.27
N ILE A 367 46.17 -0.27 1.23
CA ILE A 367 46.84 -1.49 0.77
C ILE A 367 47.32 -1.34 -0.68
N CYS A 368 46.49 -0.80 -1.58
CA CYS A 368 46.87 -0.50 -2.96
C CYS A 368 48.05 0.47 -3.04
N GLU A 369 48.07 1.52 -2.20
CA GLU A 369 49.18 2.48 -2.16
C GLU A 369 50.48 1.87 -1.66
N THR A 370 50.41 1.13 -0.55
CA THR A 370 51.57 0.43 0.01
C THR A 370 52.13 -0.57 -0.99
N TYR A 371 51.25 -1.32 -1.66
CA TYR A 371 51.63 -2.24 -2.72
C TYR A 371 52.36 -1.54 -3.88
N TYR A 372 51.82 -0.41 -4.36
CA TYR A 372 52.48 0.37 -5.41
C TYR A 372 53.90 0.80 -5.02
N TRP A 373 54.07 1.32 -3.81
CA TRP A 373 55.38 1.78 -3.34
C TRP A 373 56.38 0.64 -3.17
N ILE A 374 55.96 -0.47 -2.56
CA ILE A 374 56.83 -1.64 -2.36
C ILE A 374 57.37 -2.13 -3.72
N ILE A 375 56.50 -2.23 -4.73
CA ILE A 375 56.96 -2.71 -6.03
C ILE A 375 57.79 -1.68 -6.76
N GLY A 376 57.38 -0.41 -6.75
CA GLY A 376 58.14 0.66 -7.40
C GLY A 376 59.56 0.75 -6.85
N LEU A 377 59.71 0.64 -5.53
CA LEU A 377 61.02 0.61 -4.87
C LEU A 377 61.79 -0.67 -5.18
N THR A 378 61.14 -1.83 -5.18
CA THR A 378 61.81 -3.11 -5.50
C THR A 378 62.30 -3.12 -6.96
N ASN A 379 61.49 -2.69 -7.91
CA ASN A 379 61.86 -2.60 -9.32
C ASN A 379 62.98 -1.57 -9.55
N THR A 380 62.97 -0.46 -8.80
CA THR A 380 64.08 0.50 -8.82
C THR A 380 65.36 -0.14 -8.28
N GLY A 381 65.28 -0.89 -7.18
CA GLY A 381 66.41 -1.65 -6.62
C GLY A 381 66.95 -2.72 -7.58
N LEU A 382 66.07 -3.45 -8.29
CA LEU A 382 66.48 -4.40 -9.32
C LEU A 382 67.23 -3.71 -10.46
N ASN A 383 66.74 -2.55 -10.92
CA ASN A 383 67.44 -1.76 -11.94
C ASN A 383 68.82 -1.29 -11.45
N VAL A 384 68.95 -0.85 -10.19
CA VAL A 384 70.24 -0.50 -9.58
C VAL A 384 71.21 -1.66 -9.62
N LEU A 385 70.77 -2.87 -9.23
CA LEU A 385 71.60 -4.07 -9.26
C LEU A 385 72.05 -4.43 -10.67
N ILE A 386 71.15 -4.31 -11.66
CA ILE A 386 71.48 -4.57 -13.06
C ILE A 386 72.47 -3.54 -13.60
N PHE A 387 72.27 -2.25 -13.32
CA PHE A 387 73.19 -1.19 -13.75
C PHE A 387 74.57 -1.33 -13.11
N SER A 388 74.63 -1.77 -11.85
CA SER A 388 75.89 -2.09 -11.17
C SER A 388 76.62 -3.24 -11.87
N LYS A 389 75.92 -4.31 -12.28
CA LYS A 389 76.51 -5.41 -13.08
C LYS A 389 76.98 -4.97 -14.47
N LEU A 390 76.43 -3.89 -15.02
CA LEU A 390 76.87 -3.29 -16.29
C LEU A 390 78.06 -2.34 -16.13
N ASN A 391 78.65 -2.23 -14.93
CA ASN A 391 79.78 -1.35 -14.62
C ASN A 391 79.53 0.15 -14.92
N LEU A 392 78.28 0.60 -14.80
CA LEU A 392 77.97 2.05 -14.81
C LEU A 392 78.56 2.75 -13.59
N SER A 393 78.93 4.03 -13.73
CA SER A 393 79.44 4.80 -12.60
C SER A 393 78.38 4.96 -11.50
N THR A 394 78.82 4.89 -10.25
CA THR A 394 77.92 5.00 -9.08
C THR A 394 77.10 6.29 -9.09
N GLU A 395 77.69 7.39 -9.57
CA GLU A 395 77.02 8.69 -9.74
C GLU A 395 75.85 8.62 -10.72
N LEU A 396 76.02 7.96 -11.87
CA LEU A 396 74.96 7.79 -12.88
C LEU A 396 73.84 6.89 -12.34
N ILE A 397 74.18 5.80 -11.66
CA ILE A 397 73.20 4.90 -11.05
C ILE A 397 72.34 5.64 -10.02
N PHE A 398 72.97 6.49 -9.20
CA PHE A 398 72.26 7.30 -8.21
C PHE A 398 71.28 8.28 -8.87
N ILE A 399 71.72 9.02 -9.88
CA ILE A 399 70.87 9.98 -10.63
C ILE A 399 69.68 9.26 -11.27
N ILE A 400 69.91 8.13 -11.95
CA ILE A 400 68.84 7.36 -12.62
C ILE A 400 67.82 6.85 -11.60
N SER A 401 68.27 6.39 -10.43
CA SER A 401 67.40 5.91 -9.36
C SER A 401 66.51 7.03 -8.81
N LEU A 402 67.10 8.21 -8.60
CA LEU A 402 66.39 9.37 -8.08
C LEU A 402 65.34 9.88 -9.07
N ILE A 403 65.67 9.91 -10.37
CA ILE A 403 64.72 10.21 -11.45
C ILE A 403 63.59 9.17 -11.49
N SER A 404 63.92 7.88 -11.41
CA SER A 404 62.93 6.79 -11.42
C SER A 404 61.93 6.92 -10.27
N ILE A 405 62.42 7.17 -9.05
CA ILE A 405 61.56 7.39 -7.88
C ILE A 405 60.72 8.67 -8.04
N GLY A 406 61.31 9.76 -8.55
CA GLY A 406 60.61 11.00 -8.83
C GLY A 406 59.46 10.83 -9.82
N VAL A 407 59.68 10.09 -10.91
CA VAL A 407 58.66 9.75 -11.90
C VAL A 407 57.56 8.89 -11.29
N LEU A 408 57.91 7.87 -10.49
CA LEU A 408 56.94 7.03 -9.78
C LEU A 408 56.08 7.86 -8.82
N ALA A 409 56.68 8.79 -8.08
CA ALA A 409 55.97 9.69 -7.17
C ALA A 409 55.02 10.64 -7.91
N PHE A 410 55.49 11.22 -9.02
CA PHE A 410 54.69 12.13 -9.86
C PHE A 410 53.48 11.42 -10.46
N ILE A 411 53.68 10.22 -11.03
CA ILE A 411 52.61 9.42 -11.63
C ILE A 411 51.56 9.05 -10.58
N ARG A 412 51.99 8.61 -9.39
CA ARG A 412 51.10 8.29 -8.27
C ARG A 412 50.24 9.48 -7.89
N ASN A 413 50.85 10.66 -7.72
CA ASN A 413 50.13 11.87 -7.34
C ASN A 413 49.14 12.31 -8.42
N SER A 414 49.52 12.23 -9.71
CA SER A 414 48.62 12.56 -10.82
C SER A 414 47.39 11.65 -10.89
N ILE A 415 47.54 10.36 -10.59
CA ILE A 415 46.43 9.40 -10.57
C ILE A 415 45.49 9.69 -9.40
N LEU A 416 46.02 9.92 -8.20
CA LEU A 416 45.21 10.22 -7.02
C LEU A 416 44.41 11.52 -7.19
N GLU A 417 45.07 12.58 -7.63
CA GLU A 417 44.44 13.90 -7.78
C GLU A 417 43.30 13.87 -8.81
N LYS A 418 43.47 13.15 -9.92
CA LYS A 418 42.41 12.98 -10.93
C LYS A 418 41.25 12.14 -10.43
N THR A 419 41.51 11.13 -9.60
CA THR A 419 40.46 10.25 -9.09
C THR A 419 39.63 10.99 -8.03
N GLU A 420 40.25 11.78 -7.15
CA GLU A 420 39.54 12.54 -6.12
C GLU A 420 38.71 13.70 -6.69
N LYS A 421 39.23 14.43 -7.69
CA LYS A 421 38.51 15.57 -8.31
C LYS A 421 37.30 15.15 -9.15
N LYS A 422 37.30 13.95 -9.73
CA LYS A 422 36.22 13.49 -10.62
C LYS A 422 34.94 13.08 -9.87
N HIS A 423 35.03 12.87 -8.55
CA HIS A 423 33.92 12.41 -7.72
C HIS A 423 33.38 13.48 -6.74
N LEU A 424 33.98 14.68 -6.73
CA LEU A 424 33.50 15.87 -5.99
C LEU A 424 32.60 16.78 -6.84
N LYS A 425 32.47 16.50 -8.13
CA LYS A 425 31.46 17.06 -9.05
C LYS A 425 30.44 15.99 -9.35
#